data_AF-A0A0S7EE77-F1
#
_entry.id   AF-A0A0S7EE77-F1
#
_cell.length_a   1.000
_cell.length_b   1.000
_cell.length_c   1.000
_cell.angle_alpha   90.00
_cell.angle_beta   90.00
_cell.angle_gamma   90.00
#
_symmetry.space_group_name_H-M   'P 1'
#
loop_
_entity.id
_entity.type
_entity.pdbx_description
1 polymer ?
#
loop_
_entity_poly.entity_id
_entity_poly.type
_entity_poly.pdbx_seq_one_letter_code
_entity_poly.pdbx_strand_id
1 'polypeptide(L)'
;MTNEIFLSITKDNSSITLFEERLFLPFFWICLLDHEMISSRIPHWEQAYRFVDFDLEYERDDESIDNTACTITISKEKFHTNSAIAREKIEKQLNQALPLYDDFIACIESHLSQGGVINLEILYYIRCCDSPQDFIKGINREITSIKKQQVYPIRYFDPIDLIGTGTGIASIDNKEFKELAPYKHADDNRYNDKPDHDPNLRQKNIRKLIYFFISLIIIVILFIINQ
;
A
#
# COMPACT_ATOMS: atom_id res chain seq x y z
N MET A 1 -9.03 11.83 16.13
CA MET A 1 -9.32 11.12 14.84
C MET A 1 -9.03 9.61 14.97
N THR A 2 -9.46 8.78 14.01
CA THR A 2 -9.09 7.34 13.98
C THR A 2 -7.67 7.17 13.45
N ASN A 3 -6.92 6.20 13.99
CA ASN A 3 -5.56 5.87 13.54
C ASN A 3 -5.56 4.99 12.28
N GLU A 4 -6.53 5.20 11.40
CA GLU A 4 -6.86 4.29 10.30
C GLU A 4 -7.13 5.10 9.04
N ILE A 5 -6.85 4.49 7.91
CA ILE A 5 -7.21 4.97 6.58
C ILE A 5 -8.32 4.10 6.02
N PHE A 6 -9.19 4.67 5.19
CA PHE A 6 -10.40 4.00 4.73
C PHE A 6 -10.58 4.14 3.22
N LEU A 7 -11.11 3.06 2.63
CA LEU A 7 -11.74 3.07 1.31
C LEU A 7 -13.23 2.79 1.51
N SER A 8 -14.05 3.79 1.22
CA SER A 8 -15.51 3.75 1.45
C SER A 8 -16.28 4.06 0.17
N ILE A 9 -17.57 3.70 0.17
CA ILE A 9 -18.53 4.09 -0.85
C ILE A 9 -19.59 4.97 -0.21
N THR A 10 -19.78 6.17 -0.76
CA THR A 10 -20.88 7.06 -0.34
C THR A 10 -21.99 7.08 -1.37
N LYS A 11 -23.23 6.91 -0.92
CA LYS A 11 -24.46 6.99 -1.72
C LYS A 11 -25.57 7.60 -0.87
N ASP A 12 -26.31 8.58 -1.39
CA ASP A 12 -27.49 9.17 -0.74
C ASP A 12 -27.27 9.53 0.74
N ASN A 13 -26.15 10.20 1.05
CA ASN A 13 -25.68 10.56 2.40
C ASN A 13 -25.36 9.39 3.35
N SER A 14 -25.38 8.15 2.86
CA SER A 14 -24.91 6.98 3.59
C SER A 14 -23.52 6.60 3.10
N SER A 15 -22.60 6.31 4.01
CA SER A 15 -21.26 5.81 3.70
C SER A 15 -21.13 4.38 4.21
N ILE A 16 -20.53 3.51 3.40
CA ILE A 16 -20.16 2.15 3.77
C ILE A 16 -18.66 2.03 3.59
N THR A 17 -17.95 1.70 4.67
CA THR A 17 -16.52 1.40 4.58
C THR A 17 -16.37 0.02 3.97
N LEU A 18 -15.56 -0.13 2.91
CA LEU A 18 -15.28 -1.45 2.32
C LEU A 18 -13.98 -2.03 2.88
N PHE A 19 -12.97 -1.19 3.05
CA PHE A 19 -11.65 -1.57 3.49
C PHE A 19 -11.05 -0.54 4.44
N GLU A 20 -10.26 -1.02 5.39
CA GLU A 20 -9.55 -0.24 6.40
C GLU A 20 -8.09 -0.71 6.51
N GLU A 21 -7.18 0.19 6.83
CA GLU A 21 -5.79 -0.15 7.11
C GLU A 21 -5.18 0.86 8.09
N ARG A 22 -4.17 0.43 8.87
CA ARG A 22 -3.50 1.27 9.86
C ARG A 22 -2.02 1.46 9.59
N LEU A 23 -1.36 0.43 9.07
CA LEU A 23 0.10 0.38 9.02
C LEU A 23 0.66 0.78 7.66
N PHE A 24 -0.10 0.50 6.59
CA PHE A 24 0.36 0.66 5.21
C PHE A 24 -0.65 1.46 4.40
N LEU A 25 -0.21 2.01 3.27
CA LEU A 25 -1.12 2.44 2.21
C LEU A 25 -1.23 1.29 1.20
N PRO A 26 -2.39 0.59 1.12
CA PRO A 26 -2.51 -0.57 0.26
C PRO A 26 -2.31 -0.22 -1.22
N PHE A 27 -1.48 -1.01 -1.91
CA PHE A 27 -1.15 -0.81 -3.31
C PHE A 27 -2.40 -0.82 -4.22
N PHE A 28 -3.40 -1.65 -3.93
CA PHE A 28 -4.61 -1.67 -4.77
C PHE A 28 -5.40 -0.38 -4.68
N TRP A 29 -5.28 0.37 -3.58
CA TRP A 29 -5.91 1.69 -3.46
C TRP A 29 -5.18 2.70 -4.34
N ILE A 30 -3.83 2.61 -4.40
CA ILE A 30 -2.98 3.42 -5.29
C ILE A 30 -3.32 3.14 -6.76
N CYS A 31 -3.64 1.89 -7.11
CA CYS A 31 -4.07 1.51 -8.46
C CYS A 31 -5.32 2.26 -8.95
N LEU A 32 -6.12 2.86 -8.06
CA LEU A 32 -7.31 3.62 -8.44
C LEU A 32 -7.01 5.10 -8.73
N LEU A 33 -5.80 5.57 -8.46
CA LEU A 33 -5.44 6.99 -8.43
C LEU A 33 -4.77 7.48 -9.71
N ASP A 34 -4.84 8.80 -9.93
CA ASP A 34 -4.03 9.49 -10.90
C ASP A 34 -3.38 10.77 -10.35
N HIS A 35 -2.48 11.35 -11.15
CA HIS A 35 -1.75 12.56 -10.78
C HIS A 35 -2.66 13.78 -10.56
N GLU A 36 -3.81 13.84 -11.23
CA GLU A 36 -4.75 14.96 -11.12
C GLU A 36 -5.44 14.91 -9.75
N MET A 37 -5.89 13.73 -9.33
CA MET A 37 -6.44 13.49 -8.00
C MET A 37 -5.46 13.90 -6.91
N ILE A 38 -4.21 13.43 -6.99
CA ILE A 38 -3.15 13.78 -6.02
C ILE A 38 -2.94 15.30 -5.99
N SER A 39 -2.73 15.92 -7.17
CA SER A 39 -2.43 17.35 -7.27
C SER A 39 -3.54 18.23 -6.69
N SER A 40 -4.81 17.83 -6.89
CA SER A 40 -5.97 18.56 -6.37
C SER A 40 -6.07 18.58 -4.83
N ARG A 41 -5.37 17.67 -4.13
CA ARG A 41 -5.42 17.53 -2.67
C ARG A 41 -4.19 18.07 -1.94
N ILE A 42 -3.11 18.37 -2.66
CA ILE A 42 -1.86 18.89 -2.08
C ILE A 42 -2.12 20.10 -1.14
N PRO A 43 -2.85 21.15 -1.54
CA PRO A 43 -3.04 22.31 -0.66
C PRO A 43 -3.74 21.95 0.66
N HIS A 44 -4.69 21.01 0.60
CA HIS A 44 -5.44 20.54 1.77
C HIS A 44 -4.58 19.70 2.70
N TRP A 45 -3.76 18.79 2.16
CA TRP A 45 -2.83 18.00 2.96
C TRP A 45 -1.71 18.85 3.57
N GLU A 46 -1.17 19.82 2.83
CA GLU A 46 -0.17 20.75 3.36
C GLU A 46 -0.76 21.63 4.46
N GLN A 47 -1.99 22.10 4.30
CA GLN A 47 -2.70 22.83 5.34
C GLN A 47 -2.90 21.93 6.57
N ALA A 48 -3.43 20.73 6.41
CA ALA A 48 -3.68 19.79 7.50
C ALA A 48 -2.40 19.39 8.25
N TYR A 49 -1.27 19.29 7.55
CA TYR A 49 0.03 18.97 8.17
C TYR A 49 0.57 20.10 9.05
N ARG A 50 0.29 21.37 8.74
CA ARG A 50 0.73 22.52 9.56
C ARG A 50 0.08 22.57 10.95
N PHE A 51 -1.05 21.88 11.12
CA PHE A 51 -1.77 21.79 12.38
C PHE A 51 -1.42 20.51 13.16
N VAL A 52 -0.51 19.68 12.64
CA VAL A 52 0.05 18.56 13.39
C VAL A 52 1.08 19.12 14.37
N ASP A 53 0.74 19.07 15.65
CA ASP A 53 1.66 19.44 16.73
C ASP A 53 2.54 18.23 17.05
N PHE A 54 3.78 18.22 16.54
CA PHE A 54 4.73 17.11 16.72
C PHE A 54 5.25 16.99 18.16
N ASP A 55 5.03 18.00 19.00
CA ASP A 55 5.51 18.06 20.39
C ASP A 55 4.45 17.61 21.42
N LEU A 56 3.18 17.50 21.01
CA LEU A 56 2.12 16.97 21.86
C LEU A 56 1.83 15.51 21.47
N GLU A 57 1.92 14.62 22.45
CA GLU A 57 1.52 13.21 22.37
C GLU A 57 0.01 13.01 22.07
N TYR A 58 -0.73 14.12 21.93
CA TYR A 58 -2.14 14.17 21.60
C TYR A 58 -2.38 15.04 20.37
N GLU A 59 -2.99 14.43 19.36
CA GLU A 59 -3.61 15.14 18.25
C GLU A 59 -4.56 16.21 18.83
N ARG A 60 -4.32 17.48 18.48
CA ARG A 60 -5.42 18.45 18.59
C ARG A 60 -6.45 18.01 17.56
N ASP A 61 -7.60 17.49 18.03
CA ASP A 61 -8.83 17.50 17.24
C ASP A 61 -9.18 18.98 17.01
N ASP A 62 -8.49 19.60 16.05
CA ASP A 62 -8.71 20.99 15.68
C ASP A 62 -9.85 21.00 14.66
N GLU A 63 -11.00 21.51 15.09
CA GLU A 63 -12.21 21.72 14.28
C GLU A 63 -11.95 22.57 13.00
N SER A 64 -10.75 23.14 12.84
CA SER A 64 -10.33 23.89 11.65
C SER A 64 -9.88 23.04 10.45
N ILE A 65 -9.64 21.73 10.61
CA ILE A 65 -9.26 20.85 9.50
C ILE A 65 -10.51 20.18 8.93
N ASP A 66 -10.89 20.60 7.72
CA ASP A 66 -11.90 19.90 6.94
C ASP A 66 -11.32 18.58 6.38
N ASN A 67 -11.53 17.48 7.12
CA ASN A 67 -11.13 16.14 6.70
C ASN A 67 -11.77 15.72 5.37
N THR A 68 -12.95 16.25 5.03
CA THR A 68 -13.62 15.95 3.76
C THR A 68 -12.87 16.58 2.59
N ALA A 69 -12.28 17.77 2.76
CA ALA A 69 -11.42 18.39 1.77
C ALA A 69 -10.11 17.62 1.52
N CYS A 70 -9.64 16.84 2.50
CA CYS A 70 -8.48 15.97 2.38
C CYS A 70 -8.78 14.61 1.71
N THR A 71 -10.06 14.25 1.58
CA THR A 71 -10.52 12.97 1.02
C THR A 71 -10.42 12.97 -0.50
N ILE A 72 -9.86 11.92 -1.09
CA ILE A 72 -9.87 11.74 -2.54
C ILE A 72 -11.18 11.07 -2.94
N THR A 73 -11.96 11.74 -3.78
CA THR A 73 -13.19 11.18 -4.37
C THR A 73 -12.88 10.68 -5.78
N ILE A 74 -13.15 9.41 -6.06
CA ILE A 74 -12.84 8.77 -7.34
C ILE A 74 -14.14 8.54 -8.10
N SER A 75 -14.25 9.14 -9.29
CA SER A 75 -15.41 8.93 -10.16
C SER A 75 -15.41 7.52 -10.76
N LYS A 76 -16.60 7.03 -11.14
CA LYS A 76 -16.74 5.72 -11.79
C LYS A 76 -15.88 5.60 -13.06
N GLU A 77 -15.81 6.65 -13.88
CA GLU A 77 -15.00 6.68 -15.09
C GLU A 77 -13.51 6.53 -14.80
N LYS A 78 -13.00 7.29 -13.83
CA LYS A 78 -11.60 7.21 -13.42
C LYS A 78 -11.28 5.86 -12.79
N PHE A 79 -12.19 5.32 -11.97
CA PHE A 79 -12.07 3.98 -11.41
C PHE A 79 -11.91 2.92 -12.51
N HIS A 80 -12.79 2.89 -13.53
CA HIS A 80 -12.70 1.94 -14.65
C HIS A 80 -11.40 2.08 -15.41
N THR A 81 -11.01 3.32 -15.73
CA THR A 81 -9.80 3.59 -16.51
C THR A 81 -8.54 3.17 -15.74
N ASN A 82 -8.41 3.59 -14.48
CA ASN A 82 -7.21 3.35 -13.69
C ASN A 82 -7.08 1.87 -13.29
N SER A 83 -8.20 1.22 -12.91
CA SER A 83 -8.19 -0.20 -12.57
C SER A 83 -7.82 -1.10 -13.75
N ALA A 84 -8.30 -0.80 -14.95
CA ALA A 84 -7.92 -1.56 -16.15
C ALA A 84 -6.41 -1.45 -16.45
N ILE A 85 -5.85 -0.25 -16.36
CA ILE A 85 -4.40 -0.01 -16.56
C ILE A 85 -3.58 -0.74 -15.50
N ALA A 86 -4.01 -0.68 -14.24
CA ALA A 86 -3.33 -1.33 -13.14
C ALA A 86 -3.40 -2.86 -13.23
N ARG A 87 -4.55 -3.41 -13.66
CA ARG A 87 -4.73 -4.84 -13.89
C ARG A 87 -3.67 -5.39 -14.85
N GLU A 88 -3.40 -4.69 -15.95
CA GLU A 88 -2.37 -5.08 -16.93
C GLU A 88 -0.98 -5.16 -16.29
N LYS A 89 -0.64 -4.23 -15.39
CA LYS A 89 0.64 -4.27 -14.67
C LYS A 89 0.71 -5.44 -13.69
N ILE A 90 -0.38 -5.66 -12.95
CA ILE A 90 -0.47 -6.74 -11.96
C ILE A 90 -0.37 -8.10 -12.66
N GLU A 91 -1.05 -8.30 -13.79
CA GLU A 91 -0.94 -9.51 -14.61
C GLU A 91 0.50 -9.72 -15.13
N LYS A 92 1.22 -8.66 -15.51
CA LYS A 92 2.59 -8.83 -16.00
C LYS A 92 3.63 -9.07 -14.91
N GLN A 93 3.45 -8.45 -13.74
CA GLN A 93 4.52 -8.30 -12.75
C GLN A 93 4.19 -8.91 -11.38
N LEU A 94 2.91 -9.05 -11.04
CA LEU A 94 2.41 -9.48 -9.73
C LEU A 94 1.33 -10.57 -9.88
N ASN A 95 1.58 -11.59 -10.70
CA ASN A 95 0.59 -12.61 -11.06
C ASN A 95 -0.15 -13.25 -9.87
N GLN A 96 0.55 -13.47 -8.75
CA GLN A 96 -0.04 -14.04 -7.54
C GLN A 96 -1.11 -13.15 -6.89
N ALA A 97 -1.06 -11.83 -7.13
CA ALA A 97 -1.99 -10.86 -6.59
C ALA A 97 -3.21 -10.63 -7.51
N LEU A 98 -3.15 -11.10 -8.76
CA LEU A 98 -4.18 -10.83 -9.76
C LEU A 98 -5.57 -11.34 -9.35
N PRO A 99 -5.75 -12.57 -8.81
CA PRO A 99 -7.08 -13.02 -8.41
C PRO A 99 -7.70 -12.15 -7.30
N LEU A 100 -6.90 -11.76 -6.31
CA LEU A 100 -7.35 -10.90 -5.22
C LEU A 100 -7.65 -9.47 -5.71
N TYR A 101 -6.86 -8.97 -6.66
CA TYR A 101 -7.10 -7.69 -7.30
C TYR A 101 -8.41 -7.68 -8.09
N ASP A 102 -8.66 -8.72 -8.89
CA ASP A 102 -9.89 -8.85 -9.66
C ASP A 102 -11.13 -8.88 -8.76
N ASP A 103 -11.07 -9.64 -7.65
CA ASP A 103 -12.13 -9.65 -6.63
C ASP A 103 -12.33 -8.27 -5.99
N PHE A 104 -11.24 -7.56 -5.66
CA PHE A 104 -11.28 -6.21 -5.09
C PHE A 104 -11.98 -5.22 -6.02
N ILE A 105 -11.65 -5.24 -7.31
CA ILE A 105 -12.31 -4.39 -8.32
C ILE A 105 -13.78 -4.77 -8.49
N ALA A 106 -14.11 -6.06 -8.52
CA ALA A 106 -15.49 -6.53 -8.63
C ALA A 106 -16.35 -6.11 -7.43
N CYS A 107 -15.78 -6.16 -6.21
CA CYS A 107 -16.42 -5.69 -4.99
C CYS A 107 -16.80 -4.21 -5.11
N ILE A 108 -15.85 -3.34 -5.45
CA ILE A 108 -16.10 -1.90 -5.62
C ILE A 108 -17.15 -1.66 -6.71
N GLU A 109 -17.02 -2.31 -7.87
CA GLU A 109 -17.95 -2.12 -9.00
C GLU A 109 -19.40 -2.46 -8.65
N SER A 110 -19.60 -3.47 -7.80
CA SER A 110 -20.95 -3.86 -7.36
C SER A 110 -21.68 -2.74 -6.61
N HIS A 111 -20.93 -1.93 -5.85
CA HIS A 111 -21.46 -0.77 -5.13
C HIS A 111 -21.59 0.47 -6.04
N LEU A 112 -20.65 0.69 -6.96
CA LEU A 112 -20.74 1.79 -7.93
C LEU A 112 -21.91 1.65 -8.88
N SER A 113 -22.26 0.41 -9.25
CA SER A 113 -23.44 0.12 -10.08
C SER A 113 -24.76 0.54 -9.43
N GLN A 114 -24.75 0.76 -8.11
CA GLN A 114 -25.90 1.24 -7.36
C GLN A 114 -25.91 2.77 -7.22
N GLY A 115 -24.99 3.50 -7.85
CA GLY A 115 -24.90 4.96 -7.80
C GLY A 115 -23.98 5.51 -6.71
N GLY A 116 -23.14 4.67 -6.10
CA GLY A 116 -22.16 5.11 -5.12
C GLY A 116 -20.94 5.81 -5.75
N VAL A 117 -20.19 6.53 -4.90
CA VAL A 117 -18.92 7.16 -5.26
C VAL A 117 -17.84 6.66 -4.28
N ILE A 118 -16.64 6.39 -4.79
CA ILE A 118 -15.51 5.93 -3.96
C ILE A 118 -14.90 7.13 -3.23
N ASN A 119 -14.68 6.98 -1.94
CA ASN A 119 -13.93 7.91 -1.13
C ASN A 119 -12.72 7.22 -0.51
N LEU A 120 -11.58 7.90 -0.58
CA LEU A 120 -10.31 7.42 -0.05
C LEU A 120 -9.79 8.42 0.98
N GLU A 121 -9.83 7.99 2.24
CA GLU A 121 -9.46 8.75 3.42
C GLU A 121 -8.07 8.33 3.89
N ILE A 122 -7.04 9.08 3.50
CA ILE A 122 -5.63 8.71 3.73
C ILE A 122 -4.83 9.74 4.52
N LEU A 123 -5.50 10.75 5.09
CA LEU A 123 -4.84 11.85 5.80
C LEU A 123 -3.96 11.35 6.95
N TYR A 124 -4.44 10.35 7.71
CA TYR A 124 -3.68 9.74 8.80
C TYR A 124 -2.32 9.20 8.31
N TYR A 125 -2.32 8.41 7.22
CA TYR A 125 -1.08 7.90 6.64
C TYR A 125 -0.12 9.01 6.18
N ILE A 126 -0.64 10.11 5.64
CA ILE A 126 0.16 11.26 5.21
C ILE A 126 0.83 11.93 6.44
N ARG A 127 0.13 12.02 7.57
CA ARG A 127 0.70 12.55 8.82
C ARG A 127 1.81 11.68 9.40
N CYS A 128 1.77 10.37 9.14
CA CYS A 128 2.82 9.44 9.54
C CYS A 128 4.06 9.48 8.63
N CYS A 129 4.02 10.20 7.51
CA CYS A 129 5.18 10.38 6.65
C CYS A 129 6.10 11.49 7.19
N ASP A 130 7.39 11.43 6.89
CA ASP A 130 8.39 12.46 7.26
C ASP A 130 7.97 13.87 6.82
N SER A 131 7.30 13.96 5.66
CA SER A 131 6.66 15.17 5.16
C SER A 131 5.55 14.85 4.15
N PRO A 132 4.58 15.77 3.92
CA PRO A 132 3.63 15.65 2.83
C PRO A 132 4.32 15.56 1.47
N GLN A 133 5.45 16.24 1.29
CA GLN A 133 6.19 16.24 0.02
C GLN A 133 6.85 14.88 -0.25
N ASP A 134 7.34 14.18 0.78
CA ASP A 134 7.86 12.82 0.65
C ASP A 134 6.76 11.83 0.27
N PHE A 135 5.57 11.97 0.86
CA PHE A 135 4.38 11.24 0.44
C PHE A 135 4.03 11.52 -1.03
N ILE A 136 3.89 12.80 -1.41
CA ILE A 136 3.53 13.24 -2.77
C ILE A 136 4.53 12.71 -3.80
N LYS A 137 5.83 12.76 -3.50
CA LYS A 137 6.87 12.22 -4.38
C LYS A 137 6.76 10.70 -4.51
N GLY A 138 6.54 9.99 -3.39
CA GLY A 138 6.38 8.54 -3.36
C GLY A 138 5.18 8.07 -4.17
N ILE A 139 4.01 8.64 -3.91
CA ILE A 139 2.75 8.24 -4.55
C ILE A 139 2.76 8.57 -6.05
N ASN A 140 3.27 9.74 -6.46
CA ASN A 140 3.36 10.09 -7.87
C ASN A 140 4.31 9.17 -8.64
N ARG A 141 5.43 8.76 -8.03
CA ARG A 141 6.33 7.78 -8.64
C ARG A 141 5.61 6.45 -8.88
N GLU A 142 4.81 6.00 -7.92
CA GLU A 142 4.06 4.75 -8.03
C GLU A 142 2.98 4.85 -9.14
N ILE A 143 2.19 5.93 -9.14
CA ILE A 143 1.18 6.19 -10.19
C ILE A 143 1.83 6.23 -11.58
N THR A 144 2.99 6.89 -11.73
CA THR A 144 3.74 6.89 -13.00
C THR A 144 4.21 5.50 -13.39
N SER A 145 4.71 4.71 -12.43
CA SER A 145 5.17 3.33 -12.66
C SER A 145 4.03 2.44 -13.18
N ILE A 146 2.83 2.60 -12.59
CA ILE A 146 1.61 1.92 -13.02
C ILE A 146 1.25 2.33 -14.45
N LYS A 147 1.06 3.64 -14.70
CA LYS A 147 0.62 4.14 -16.01
C LYS A 147 1.59 3.83 -17.15
N LYS A 148 2.89 3.81 -16.87
CA LYS A 148 3.93 3.53 -17.87
C LYS A 148 4.33 2.06 -17.94
N GLN A 149 3.64 1.18 -17.20
CA GLN A 149 3.94 -0.26 -17.17
C GLN A 149 5.41 -0.56 -16.82
N GLN A 150 6.04 0.29 -16.01
CA GLN A 150 7.47 0.20 -15.73
C GLN A 150 7.76 -1.00 -14.82
N VAL A 151 8.91 -1.65 -15.04
CA VAL A 151 9.43 -2.72 -14.18
C VAL A 151 10.35 -2.08 -13.15
N TYR A 152 9.77 -1.52 -12.09
CA TYR A 152 10.50 -1.05 -10.91
C TYR A 152 9.95 -1.76 -9.66
N PRO A 153 10.75 -1.89 -8.59
CA PRO A 153 10.23 -2.33 -7.31
C PRO A 153 9.04 -1.46 -6.90
N ILE A 154 7.91 -2.09 -6.63
CA ILE A 154 6.68 -1.45 -6.17
C ILE A 154 6.89 -1.17 -4.68
N ARG A 155 6.86 0.11 -4.28
CA ARG A 155 7.24 0.49 -2.91
C ARG A 155 6.19 0.08 -1.88
N TYR A 156 4.93 0.08 -2.29
CA TYR A 156 3.77 -0.08 -1.42
C TYR A 156 3.20 -1.50 -1.41
N PHE A 157 3.94 -2.47 -1.97
CA PHE A 157 3.46 -3.83 -2.13
C PHE A 157 4.47 -4.83 -1.59
N ASP A 158 4.01 -5.69 -0.68
CA ASP A 158 4.74 -6.85 -0.20
C ASP A 158 4.01 -8.11 -0.67
N PRO A 159 4.64 -8.98 -1.48
CA PRO A 159 4.04 -10.23 -1.91
C PRO A 159 3.66 -11.19 -0.76
N ILE A 160 4.19 -10.99 0.45
CA ILE A 160 3.92 -11.82 1.64
C ILE A 160 2.61 -11.40 2.32
N ASP A 161 2.38 -10.10 2.50
CA ASP A 161 1.15 -9.56 3.10
C ASP A 161 0.23 -8.92 2.03
N LEU A 162 -0.40 -9.77 1.22
CA LEU A 162 -1.33 -9.34 0.17
C LEU A 162 -2.58 -8.63 0.70
N ILE A 163 -2.94 -8.86 1.97
CA ILE A 163 -4.06 -8.14 2.60
C ILE A 163 -3.58 -6.75 3.01
N GLY A 164 -2.60 -6.66 3.90
CA GLY A 164 -2.13 -5.39 4.46
C GLY A 164 -1.56 -4.44 3.41
N THR A 165 -0.84 -4.97 2.42
CA THR A 165 -0.21 -4.16 1.36
C THR A 165 -0.96 -4.19 0.04
N GLY A 166 -1.97 -5.05 -0.12
CA GLY A 166 -2.78 -5.14 -1.34
C GLY A 166 -4.14 -4.48 -1.17
N THR A 167 -5.10 -5.20 -0.57
CA THR A 167 -6.52 -4.77 -0.46
C THR A 167 -6.81 -3.83 0.70
N GLY A 168 -5.99 -3.85 1.76
CA GLY A 168 -6.42 -3.46 3.10
C GLY A 168 -7.28 -4.55 3.75
N ILE A 169 -7.55 -4.41 5.04
CA ILE A 169 -8.43 -5.31 5.79
C ILE A 169 -9.87 -5.02 5.38
N ALA A 170 -10.64 -6.04 5.01
CA ALA A 170 -12.06 -5.83 4.72
C ALA A 170 -12.79 -5.42 6.01
N SER A 171 -13.63 -4.39 5.91
CA SER A 171 -14.33 -3.84 7.07
C SER A 171 -15.39 -4.79 7.62
N ILE A 172 -16.01 -4.40 8.75
CA ILE A 172 -17.19 -5.10 9.27
C ILE A 172 -18.42 -5.01 8.35
N ASP A 173 -18.48 -4.01 7.48
CA ASP A 173 -19.58 -3.83 6.53
C ASP A 173 -19.36 -4.62 5.22
N ASN A 174 -18.16 -5.18 5.03
CA ASN A 174 -17.75 -5.92 3.84
C ASN A 174 -17.38 -7.39 4.16
N LYS A 175 -18.18 -8.06 4.98
CA LYS A 175 -17.90 -9.45 5.42
C LYS A 175 -17.90 -10.45 4.27
N GLU A 176 -18.74 -10.24 3.26
CA GLU A 176 -18.84 -11.13 2.09
C GLU A 176 -17.51 -11.21 1.32
N PHE A 177 -16.75 -10.11 1.28
CA PHE A 177 -15.42 -10.09 0.67
C PHE A 177 -14.44 -11.03 1.38
N LYS A 178 -14.52 -11.15 2.72
CA LYS A 178 -13.67 -12.06 3.50
C LYS A 178 -13.94 -13.53 3.18
N GLU A 179 -15.11 -13.83 2.64
CA GLU A 179 -15.49 -15.20 2.31
C GLU A 179 -14.94 -15.68 0.97
N LEU A 180 -14.43 -14.77 0.13
CA LEU A 180 -13.87 -15.06 -1.18
C LEU A 180 -12.58 -15.88 -1.08
N ALA A 181 -12.41 -16.84 -1.99
CA ALA A 181 -11.29 -17.77 -1.94
C ALA A 181 -9.91 -17.09 -2.05
N PRO A 182 -9.69 -16.10 -2.95
CA PRO A 182 -8.43 -15.35 -2.98
C PRO A 182 -8.13 -14.61 -1.68
N TYR A 183 -9.14 -14.03 -1.01
CA TYR A 183 -8.96 -13.35 0.26
C TYR A 183 -8.55 -14.32 1.37
N LYS A 184 -9.27 -15.44 1.52
CA LYS A 184 -8.93 -16.49 2.50
C LYS A 184 -7.52 -17.03 2.28
N HIS A 185 -7.15 -17.26 1.02
CA HIS A 185 -5.81 -17.72 0.69
C HIS A 185 -4.73 -16.70 1.11
N ALA A 186 -4.97 -15.40 0.88
CA ALA A 186 -4.07 -14.35 1.32
C ALA A 186 -3.99 -14.24 2.86
N ASP A 187 -5.12 -14.42 3.55
CA ASP A 187 -5.19 -14.37 5.02
C ASP A 187 -4.44 -15.54 5.67
N ASP A 188 -4.62 -16.76 5.15
CA ASP A 188 -3.91 -17.95 5.62
C ASP A 188 -2.38 -17.74 5.52
N ASN A 189 -1.91 -17.19 4.40
CA ASN A 189 -0.49 -16.93 4.18
C ASN A 189 0.08 -15.88 5.15
N ARG A 190 -0.74 -14.92 5.60
CA ARG A 190 -0.34 -13.85 6.52
C ARG A 190 0.13 -14.37 7.88
N TYR A 191 -0.45 -15.48 8.36
CA TYR A 191 -0.14 -16.07 9.67
C TYR A 191 0.81 -17.26 9.60
N ASN A 192 1.02 -17.82 8.41
CA ASN A 192 1.89 -18.97 8.19
C ASN A 192 3.38 -18.58 8.11
N ASP A 193 3.69 -17.32 7.78
CA ASP A 193 5.07 -16.81 7.74
C ASP A 193 5.54 -16.30 9.12
N LYS A 194 5.41 -17.15 10.15
CA LYS A 194 6.24 -16.97 11.34
C LYS A 194 7.69 -17.04 10.85
N PRO A 195 8.57 -16.06 11.16
CA PRO A 195 9.97 -16.20 10.81
C PRO A 195 10.44 -17.53 11.37
N ASP A 196 10.81 -18.45 10.48
CA ASP A 196 11.42 -19.71 10.89
C ASP A 196 12.69 -19.29 11.61
N HIS A 197 12.62 -19.28 12.94
CA HIS A 197 13.70 -18.85 13.78
C HIS A 197 14.71 -20.00 13.76
N ASP A 198 15.42 -20.18 12.64
CA ASP A 198 16.52 -21.13 12.54
C ASP A 198 17.58 -20.63 13.54
N PRO A 199 17.75 -21.31 14.69
CA PRO A 199 18.67 -20.86 15.72
C PRO A 199 20.12 -20.89 15.22
N ASN A 200 20.37 -21.52 14.07
CA ASN A 200 21.67 -21.66 13.45
C ASN A 200 21.92 -20.68 12.31
N LEU A 201 20.97 -19.79 11.95
CA LEU A 201 21.13 -18.85 10.84
C LEU A 201 22.35 -17.95 11.02
N ARG A 202 22.59 -17.50 12.27
CA ARG A 202 23.78 -16.72 12.66
C ARG A 202 25.07 -17.52 12.48
N GLN A 203 25.05 -18.80 12.85
CA GLN A 203 26.21 -19.69 12.72
C GLN A 203 26.52 -20.01 11.24
N LYS A 204 25.48 -20.15 10.40
CA LYS A 204 25.59 -20.37 8.95
C LYS A 204 26.17 -19.14 8.24
N ASN A 205 25.76 -17.94 8.63
CA ASN A 205 26.31 -16.68 8.10
C ASN A 205 27.77 -16.46 8.53
N ILE A 206 28.13 -16.80 9.77
CA ILE A 206 29.53 -16.75 10.24
C ILE A 206 30.41 -17.72 9.44
N ARG A 207 29.95 -18.95 9.17
CA ARG A 207 30.71 -19.92 8.36
C ARG A 207 30.93 -19.41 6.93
N LYS A 208 29.92 -18.83 6.29
CA LYS A 208 30.07 -18.23 4.95
C LYS A 208 31.10 -17.09 4.94
N LEU A 209 31.09 -16.24 5.97
CA LEU A 209 32.05 -15.15 6.12
C LEU A 209 33.48 -15.68 6.29
N ILE A 210 33.67 -16.73 7.10
CA ILE A 210 34.97 -17.39 7.28
C ILE A 210 35.49 -17.97 5.96
N TYR A 211 34.65 -18.69 5.19
CA TYR A 211 35.07 -19.22 3.89
C TYR A 211 35.43 -18.12 2.90
N PHE A 212 34.71 -16.99 2.92
CA PHE A 212 35.05 -15.83 2.11
C PHE A 212 36.45 -15.29 2.45
N PHE A 213 36.76 -15.08 3.73
CA PHE A 213 38.08 -14.60 4.14
C PHE A 213 39.21 -15.60 3.86
N ILE A 214 38.97 -16.90 4.08
CA ILE A 214 39.95 -17.95 3.71
C ILE A 214 40.23 -17.92 2.20
N SER A 215 39.19 -17.80 1.38
CA SER A 215 39.36 -17.72 -0.08
C SER A 215 40.15 -16.47 -0.51
N LEU A 216 39.92 -15.33 0.15
CA LEU A 216 40.65 -14.08 -0.11
C LEU A 216 42.14 -14.21 0.24
N ILE A 217 42.45 -14.83 1.38
CA ILE A 217 43.82 -15.07 1.83
C ILE A 217 44.56 -15.99 0.87
N ILE A 218 43.91 -17.07 0.39
CA ILE A 218 44.51 -17.99 -0.59
C ILE A 218 44.82 -17.25 -1.90
N ILE A 219 43.92 -16.40 -2.38
CA ILE A 219 44.14 -15.59 -3.59
C ILE A 219 45.35 -14.66 -3.42
N VAL A 220 45.46 -13.98 -2.27
CA VAL A 220 46.59 -13.07 -1.98
C VAL A 220 47.91 -13.83 -1.92
N ILE A 221 47.95 -15.00 -1.27
CA ILE A 221 49.15 -15.84 -1.20
C ILE A 221 49.58 -16.31 -2.59
N LEU A 222 48.63 -16.77 -3.42
CA LEU A 222 48.91 -17.18 -4.80
C LEU A 222 49.42 -16.02 -5.67
N PHE A 223 48.98 -14.79 -5.39
CA PHE A 223 49.44 -13.60 -6.10
C PHE A 223 50.86 -13.18 -5.69
N ILE A 224 51.24 -13.38 -4.42
CA ILE A 224 52.57 -13.08 -3.89
C ILE A 224 53.61 -14.12 -4.35
N ILE A 225 53.22 -15.40 -4.44
CA ILE A 225 54.14 -16.49 -4.87
C ILE A 225 54.43 -16.44 -6.37
N ASN A 226 53.55 -15.84 -7.17
CA ASN A 226 53.69 -15.73 -8.64
C ASN A 226 54.33 -14.38 -9.11
N GLN A 227 54.90 -13.59 -8.20
CA GLN A 227 55.77 -12.43 -8.50
C GLN A 227 57.23 -12.77 -8.25
#